data_AF-A0A419A6Z1-F1
#
_entry.id   AF-A0A419A6Z1-F1
#
_cell.length_a   1.000
_cell.length_b   1.000
_cell.length_c   1.000
_cell.angle_alpha   90.00
_cell.angle_beta   90.00
_cell.angle_gamma   90.00
#
_symmetry.space_group_name_H-M   'P 1'
#
loop_
_entity.id
_entity.type
_entity.pdbx_description
1 polymer ?
#
loop_
_entity_poly.entity_id
_entity_poly.type
_entity_poly.pdbx_seq_one_letter_code
_entity_poly.pdbx_strand_id
1 'polypeptide(L)'
;MTASSPHSRRASPVTGPDGTVYSSHRAAARALGVHAKTIRWHLDRYGDLSMLGMLYVRCVWRGREYPTMTALSKASGIGVPTIIYHLATHGNLDRLGLGQKGRKGNLSKSRPVRIGSTEWPSRAALAGDIGVHPATVSRWLNGAASRDAADRLMVAAMEKSAGINREVSP
;
A
#
# COMPACT_ATOMS: atom_id res chain seq x y z
N MET A 1 -58.36 13.50 21.09
CA MET A 1 -57.87 13.50 19.69
C MET A 1 -56.35 13.40 19.73
N THR A 2 -55.84 12.18 19.73
CA THR A 2 -54.42 11.86 19.88
C THR A 2 -53.70 12.03 18.55
N ALA A 3 -52.81 13.03 18.48
CA ALA A 3 -51.91 13.22 17.36
C ALA A 3 -50.89 12.07 17.31
N SER A 4 -51.09 11.13 16.38
CA SER A 4 -50.07 10.15 16.00
C SER A 4 -49.31 10.67 14.79
N SER A 5 -48.16 11.32 15.03
CA SER A 5 -47.19 11.60 13.97
C SER A 5 -46.64 10.27 13.45
N PRO A 6 -46.86 9.90 12.18
CA PRO A 6 -46.21 8.73 11.61
C PRO A 6 -44.76 9.12 11.37
N HIS A 7 -43.86 8.71 12.28
CA HIS A 7 -42.47 8.51 11.92
C HIS A 7 -42.42 7.35 10.92
N SER A 8 -42.81 7.63 9.68
CA SER A 8 -42.48 6.83 8.52
C SER A 8 -40.97 6.69 8.55
N ARG A 9 -40.49 5.53 9.02
CA ARG A 9 -39.14 5.04 8.77
C ARG A 9 -39.07 4.87 7.26
N ARG A 10 -38.90 5.97 6.53
CA ARG A 10 -38.70 5.97 5.09
C ARG A 10 -37.52 5.06 4.88
N ALA A 11 -37.80 3.89 4.36
CA ALA A 11 -36.76 3.00 3.97
C ALA A 11 -35.98 3.72 2.89
N SER A 12 -34.73 4.09 3.19
CA SER A 12 -33.88 4.75 2.21
C SER A 12 -33.77 3.82 1.00
N PRO A 13 -34.16 4.28 -0.20
CA PRO A 13 -33.99 3.49 -1.39
C PRO A 13 -32.50 3.25 -1.63
N VAL A 14 -32.17 2.04 -2.09
CA VAL A 14 -30.79 1.60 -2.27
C VAL A 14 -30.62 1.10 -3.68
N THR A 15 -29.61 1.60 -4.38
CA THR A 15 -29.28 1.14 -5.73
C THR A 15 -28.39 -0.10 -5.64
N GLY A 16 -28.83 -1.17 -6.29
CA GLY A 16 -28.05 -2.39 -6.45
C GLY A 16 -26.90 -2.25 -7.44
N PRO A 17 -25.99 -3.24 -7.49
CA PRO A 17 -24.88 -3.25 -8.45
C PRO A 17 -25.35 -3.24 -9.92
N ASP A 18 -26.52 -3.83 -10.20
CA ASP A 18 -27.12 -3.87 -11.55
C ASP A 18 -27.92 -2.60 -11.91
N GLY A 19 -27.78 -1.53 -11.12
CA GLY A 19 -28.56 -0.28 -11.29
C GLY A 19 -30.01 -0.35 -10.83
N THR A 20 -30.49 -1.51 -10.36
CA THR A 20 -31.85 -1.69 -9.84
C THR A 20 -32.04 -0.94 -8.52
N VAL A 21 -33.07 -0.09 -8.42
CA VAL A 21 -33.38 0.65 -7.18
C VAL A 21 -34.34 -0.16 -6.31
N TYR A 22 -33.88 -0.53 -5.12
CA TYR A 22 -34.68 -1.23 -4.12
C TYR A 22 -35.32 -0.26 -3.14
N SER A 23 -36.56 -0.55 -2.72
CA SER A 23 -37.31 0.29 -1.77
C SER A 23 -36.74 0.32 -0.36
N SER A 24 -35.84 -0.61 -0.01
CA SER A 24 -35.22 -0.67 1.33
C SER A 24 -33.97 -1.56 1.35
N HIS A 25 -33.13 -1.40 2.37
CA HIS A 25 -32.02 -2.33 2.67
C HIS A 25 -32.48 -3.79 2.77
N ARG A 26 -33.67 -4.06 3.34
CA ARG A 26 -34.21 -5.43 3.48
C ARG A 26 -34.72 -5.99 2.15
N ALA A 27 -35.28 -5.14 1.29
CA ALA A 27 -35.70 -5.53 -0.05
C ALA A 27 -34.49 -5.86 -0.92
N ALA A 28 -33.45 -5.01 -0.89
CA ALA A 28 -32.17 -5.28 -1.55
C ALA A 28 -31.53 -6.57 -1.03
N ALA A 29 -31.50 -6.77 0.29
CA ALA A 29 -30.98 -7.99 0.92
C ALA A 29 -31.68 -9.26 0.42
N ARG A 30 -33.02 -9.27 0.37
CA ARG A 30 -33.79 -10.41 -0.13
C ARG A 30 -33.56 -10.66 -1.61
N ALA A 31 -33.56 -9.61 -2.43
CA ALA A 31 -33.36 -9.72 -3.88
C ALA A 31 -31.95 -10.21 -4.23
N LEU A 32 -30.94 -9.73 -3.50
CA LEU A 32 -29.53 -10.08 -3.71
C LEU A 32 -29.10 -11.35 -2.94
N GLY A 33 -30.01 -11.99 -2.20
CA GLY A 33 -29.72 -13.21 -1.44
C GLY A 33 -28.70 -13.04 -0.32
N VAL A 34 -28.55 -11.82 0.23
CA VAL A 34 -27.57 -11.50 1.28
C VAL A 34 -28.24 -10.99 2.55
N HIS A 35 -27.52 -11.00 3.67
CA HIS A 35 -28.06 -10.47 4.92
C HIS A 35 -28.12 -8.93 4.92
N ALA A 36 -29.15 -8.33 5.51
CA ALA A 36 -29.31 -6.87 5.55
C ALA A 36 -28.18 -6.13 6.28
N LYS A 37 -27.47 -6.80 7.20
CA LYS A 37 -26.24 -6.28 7.83
C LYS A 37 -25.11 -6.11 6.83
N THR A 38 -24.99 -7.01 5.84
CA THR A 38 -23.99 -6.94 4.77
C THR A 38 -24.25 -5.75 3.87
N ILE A 39 -25.51 -5.49 3.51
CA ILE A 39 -25.93 -4.30 2.75
C ILE A 39 -25.51 -3.02 3.48
N ARG A 40 -25.86 -2.91 4.78
CA ARG A 40 -25.52 -1.73 5.59
C ARG A 40 -24.01 -1.51 5.69
N TRP A 41 -23.25 -2.57 5.96
CA TRP A 41 -21.80 -2.47 6.04
C TRP A 41 -21.17 -2.00 4.73
N HIS A 42 -21.68 -2.45 3.58
CA HIS A 42 -21.20 -1.98 2.27
C HIS A 42 -21.50 -0.51 2.03
N LEU A 43 -22.73 -0.07 2.34
CA LEU A 43 -23.10 1.35 2.23
C LEU A 43 -22.29 2.24 3.17
N ASP A 44 -22.09 1.82 4.42
CA ASP A 44 -21.30 2.59 5.40
C ASP A 44 -19.81 2.68 5.01
N ARG A 45 -19.28 1.63 4.36
CA ARG A 45 -17.84 1.51 4.03
C ARG A 45 -17.47 2.09 2.67
N TYR A 46 -18.32 1.91 1.66
CA TYR A 46 -18.03 2.21 0.25
C TYR A 46 -19.03 3.20 -0.36
N GLY A 47 -20.16 3.46 0.29
CA GLY A 47 -21.21 4.33 -0.24
C GLY A 47 -22.09 3.69 -1.30
N ASP A 48 -21.79 2.47 -1.75
CA ASP A 48 -22.52 1.76 -2.78
C ASP A 48 -22.59 0.23 -2.53
N LEU A 49 -23.31 -0.47 -3.41
CA LEU A 49 -23.44 -1.93 -3.40
C LEU A 49 -22.61 -2.61 -4.51
N SER A 50 -21.70 -1.90 -5.18
CA SER A 50 -20.93 -2.42 -6.32
C SER A 50 -20.04 -3.62 -5.96
N MET A 51 -19.65 -3.71 -4.68
CA MET A 51 -18.79 -4.75 -4.12
C MET A 51 -19.56 -6.00 -3.65
N LEU A 52 -20.90 -5.98 -3.66
CA LEU A 52 -21.72 -7.14 -3.31
C LEU A 52 -21.59 -8.23 -4.36
N GLY A 53 -21.14 -9.41 -3.95
CA GLY A 53 -20.97 -10.56 -4.84
C GLY A 53 -19.57 -10.70 -5.44
N MET A 54 -18.63 -9.77 -5.19
CA MET A 54 -17.23 -9.93 -5.64
C MET A 54 -16.60 -11.25 -5.20
N LEU A 55 -17.01 -11.79 -4.04
CA LEU A 55 -16.53 -13.10 -3.57
C LEU A 55 -16.82 -14.26 -4.56
N TYR A 56 -17.84 -14.13 -5.41
CA TYR A 56 -18.25 -15.11 -6.41
C TYR A 56 -17.82 -14.75 -7.84
N VAL A 57 -17.04 -13.68 -8.01
CA VAL A 57 -16.52 -13.29 -9.32
C VAL A 57 -15.38 -14.23 -9.71
N ARG A 58 -15.48 -14.76 -10.93
CA ARG A 58 -14.38 -15.50 -11.56
C ARG A 58 -13.19 -14.57 -11.74
N CYS A 59 -12.02 -14.99 -11.29
CA CYS A 59 -10.82 -14.17 -11.35
C CYS A 59 -9.68 -14.94 -11.99
N VAL A 60 -8.93 -14.26 -12.85
CA VAL A 60 -7.74 -14.82 -13.50
C VAL A 60 -6.51 -14.33 -12.74
N TRP A 61 -5.65 -15.25 -12.33
CA TRP A 61 -4.38 -14.94 -11.69
C TRP A 61 -3.29 -15.85 -12.25
N ARG A 62 -2.22 -15.24 -12.79
CA ARG A 62 -1.08 -15.95 -13.41
C ARG A 62 -1.49 -16.96 -14.48
N GLY A 63 -2.46 -16.58 -15.32
CA GLY A 63 -2.98 -17.43 -16.40
C GLY A 63 -3.86 -18.59 -15.95
N ARG A 64 -4.21 -18.67 -14.65
CA ARG A 64 -5.18 -19.65 -14.13
C ARG A 64 -6.48 -18.96 -13.78
N GLU A 65 -7.58 -19.54 -14.21
CA GLU A 65 -8.92 -19.09 -13.81
C GLU A 65 -9.31 -19.71 -12.48
N TYR A 66 -9.85 -18.87 -11.60
CA TYR A 66 -10.38 -19.28 -10.31
C TYR A 66 -11.88 -18.97 -10.28
N PRO A 67 -12.72 -19.95 -9.90
CA PRO A 67 -14.17 -19.77 -9.91
C PRO A 67 -14.65 -18.76 -8.86
N THR A 68 -13.88 -18.57 -7.78
CA THR A 68 -14.19 -17.61 -6.70
C THR A 68 -12.90 -16.99 -6.16
N MET A 69 -13.02 -15.80 -5.57
CA MET A 69 -11.91 -15.16 -4.87
C MET A 69 -11.43 -15.99 -3.67
N THR A 70 -12.31 -16.79 -3.06
CA THR A 70 -11.95 -17.73 -1.99
C THR A 70 -11.09 -18.88 -2.51
N ALA A 71 -11.38 -19.41 -3.70
CA ALA A 71 -10.55 -20.43 -4.34
C ALA A 71 -9.15 -19.87 -4.67
N LEU A 72 -9.10 -18.64 -5.20
CA LEU A 72 -7.83 -17.94 -5.41
C LEU A 72 -7.08 -17.69 -4.10
N SER A 73 -7.78 -17.26 -3.04
CA SER A 73 -7.17 -17.02 -1.73
C SER A 73 -6.53 -18.29 -1.16
N LYS A 74 -7.23 -19.42 -1.22
CA LYS A 74 -6.70 -20.72 -0.82
C LYS A 74 -5.49 -21.14 -1.66
N ALA A 75 -5.52 -20.90 -2.97
CA ALA A 75 -4.44 -21.29 -3.87
C ALA A 75 -3.20 -20.38 -3.79
N SER A 76 -3.40 -19.09 -3.50
CA SER A 76 -2.32 -18.08 -3.45
C SER A 76 -1.76 -17.85 -2.05
N GLY A 77 -2.50 -18.25 -1.00
CA GLY A 77 -2.21 -17.91 0.39
C GLY A 77 -2.46 -16.43 0.72
N ILE A 78 -3.06 -15.67 -0.20
CA ILE A 78 -3.30 -14.23 -0.05
C ILE A 78 -4.72 -14.01 0.46
N GLY A 79 -4.88 -13.11 1.44
CA GLY A 79 -6.18 -12.78 2.00
C GLY A 79 -7.15 -12.21 0.97
N VAL A 80 -8.41 -12.66 1.04
CA VAL A 80 -9.51 -12.16 0.19
C VAL A 80 -9.61 -10.62 0.17
N PRO A 81 -9.46 -9.89 1.30
CA PRO A 81 -9.50 -8.42 1.27
C PRO A 81 -8.43 -7.79 0.37
N THR A 82 -7.23 -8.40 0.30
CA THR A 82 -6.15 -7.94 -0.57
C THR A 82 -6.48 -8.18 -2.04
N ILE A 83 -7.09 -9.32 -2.36
CA ILE A 83 -7.57 -9.65 -3.71
C ILE A 83 -8.61 -8.62 -4.17
N ILE A 84 -9.59 -8.31 -3.32
CA ILE A 84 -10.62 -7.29 -3.59
C ILE A 84 -9.98 -5.92 -3.82
N TYR A 85 -9.06 -5.50 -2.95
CA TYR A 85 -8.35 -4.23 -3.09
C TYR A 85 -7.63 -4.12 -4.44
N HIS A 86 -6.90 -5.16 -4.86
CA HIS A 86 -6.19 -5.16 -6.13
C HIS A 86 -7.12 -5.10 -7.33
N LEU A 87 -8.23 -5.85 -7.30
CA LEU A 87 -9.24 -5.79 -8.37
C LEU A 87 -9.93 -4.43 -8.44
N ALA A 88 -10.30 -3.85 -7.30
CA ALA A 88 -10.94 -2.53 -7.25
C ALA A 88 -9.98 -1.41 -7.69
N THR A 89 -8.70 -1.51 -7.35
CA THR A 89 -7.71 -0.44 -7.61
C THR A 89 -7.09 -0.55 -9.00
N HIS A 90 -6.93 -1.76 -9.54
CA HIS A 90 -6.17 -2.01 -10.78
C HIS A 90 -6.96 -2.75 -11.85
N GLY A 91 -8.17 -3.25 -11.56
CA GLY A 91 -8.97 -4.03 -12.50
C GLY A 91 -8.41 -5.42 -12.82
N ASN A 92 -7.24 -5.78 -12.29
CA ASN A 92 -6.58 -7.07 -12.52
C ASN A 92 -5.75 -7.50 -11.30
N LEU A 93 -5.26 -8.74 -11.35
CA LEU A 93 -4.51 -9.38 -10.26
C LEU A 93 -3.02 -9.55 -10.58
N ASP A 94 -2.50 -8.91 -11.61
CA ASP A 94 -1.10 -9.06 -12.03
C ASP A 94 -0.12 -8.59 -10.95
N ARG A 95 -0.57 -7.64 -10.12
CA ARG A 95 0.20 -7.07 -9.01
C ARG A 95 0.02 -7.80 -7.68
N LEU A 96 -0.86 -8.79 -7.63
CA LEU A 96 -1.18 -9.53 -6.41
C LEU A 96 0.02 -10.41 -6.00
N GLY A 97 0.46 -10.25 -4.75
CA GLY A 97 1.58 -11.03 -4.18
C GLY A 97 2.97 -10.48 -4.47
N LEU A 98 3.09 -9.33 -5.14
CA LEU A 98 4.39 -8.67 -5.34
C LEU A 98 4.93 -7.96 -4.07
N GLY A 99 4.08 -7.82 -3.04
CA GLY A 99 4.44 -7.20 -1.76
C GLY A 99 4.78 -5.71 -1.85
N GLN A 100 4.68 -4.99 -0.74
CA GLN A 100 5.27 -3.65 -0.57
C GLN A 100 6.79 -3.70 -0.30
N LYS A 101 7.38 -4.90 -0.20
CA LYS A 101 8.79 -5.07 0.12
C LYS A 101 9.62 -4.84 -1.14
N GLY A 102 10.30 -3.70 -1.15
CA GLY A 102 11.13 -3.21 -2.24
C GLY A 102 11.97 -4.29 -2.90
N ARG A 103 12.04 -4.21 -4.24
CA ARG A 103 12.88 -5.02 -5.12
C ARG A 103 14.20 -5.41 -4.45
N LYS A 104 14.49 -6.73 -4.44
CA LYS A 104 15.87 -7.22 -4.51
C LYS A 104 16.49 -6.54 -5.74
N GLY A 105 17.51 -5.71 -5.53
CA GLY A 105 18.08 -4.87 -6.59
C GLY A 105 17.48 -3.47 -6.70
N ASN A 106 17.16 -2.82 -5.57
CA ASN A 106 16.89 -1.39 -5.59
C ASN A 106 18.17 -0.62 -5.99
N LEU A 107 18.37 -0.44 -7.30
CA LEU A 107 19.48 0.31 -7.92
C LEU A 107 19.63 1.72 -7.33
N SER A 108 18.56 2.29 -6.76
CA SER A 108 18.64 3.58 -6.07
C SER A 108 19.51 3.55 -4.80
N LYS A 109 19.72 2.38 -4.18
CA LYS A 109 20.66 2.19 -3.06
C LYS A 109 22.13 2.06 -3.49
N SER A 110 22.37 1.77 -4.77
CA SER A 110 23.71 1.64 -5.37
C SER A 110 24.06 2.84 -6.26
N ARG A 111 23.40 3.98 -6.09
CA ARG A 111 23.79 5.19 -6.83
C ARG A 111 25.11 5.71 -6.25
N PRO A 112 26.09 6.03 -7.11
CA PRO A 112 27.28 6.72 -6.67
C PRO A 112 26.93 8.00 -5.95
N VAL A 113 27.66 8.29 -4.88
CA VAL A 113 27.52 9.53 -4.11
C VAL A 113 28.80 10.30 -4.27
N ARG A 114 28.70 11.56 -4.68
CA ARG A 114 29.85 12.46 -4.78
C ARG A 114 29.72 13.55 -3.72
N ILE A 115 30.77 13.77 -2.96
CA ILE A 115 30.89 14.86 -1.99
C ILE A 115 32.22 15.55 -2.28
N GLY A 116 32.15 16.80 -2.76
CA GLY A 116 33.34 17.51 -3.24
C GLY A 116 34.02 16.80 -4.43
N SER A 117 35.32 16.49 -4.27
CA SER A 117 36.14 15.78 -5.26
C SER A 117 36.08 14.26 -5.13
N THR A 118 35.52 13.72 -4.05
CA THR A 118 35.51 12.27 -3.76
C THR A 118 34.19 11.64 -4.18
N GLU A 119 34.26 10.47 -4.79
CA GLU A 119 33.10 9.68 -5.22
C GLU A 119 33.12 8.30 -4.59
N TRP A 120 31.98 7.88 -4.03
CA TRP A 120 31.77 6.55 -3.48
C TRP A 120 30.78 5.79 -4.35
N PRO A 121 30.98 4.48 -4.56
CA PRO A 121 30.10 3.67 -5.41
C PRO A 121 28.68 3.52 -4.84
N SER A 122 28.49 3.77 -3.54
CA SER A 122 27.17 3.79 -2.91
C SER A 122 27.16 4.56 -1.60
N ARG A 123 25.95 4.89 -1.11
CA ARG A 123 25.76 5.45 0.25
C ARG A 123 26.27 4.53 1.35
N ALA A 124 26.22 3.21 1.14
CA ALA A 124 26.72 2.23 2.11
C ALA A 124 28.25 2.24 2.15
N ALA A 125 28.92 2.41 1.01
CA ALA A 125 30.37 2.58 0.94
C ALA A 125 30.80 3.86 1.65
N LEU A 126 30.13 4.99 1.38
CA LEU A 126 30.34 6.24 2.10
C LEU A 126 30.15 6.07 3.61
N ALA A 127 29.05 5.41 4.02
CA ALA A 127 28.74 5.17 5.43
C ALA A 127 29.80 4.31 6.14
N GLY A 128 30.29 3.25 5.48
CA GLY A 128 31.38 2.43 5.99
C GLY A 128 32.70 3.20 6.08
N ASP A 129 32.99 4.04 5.09
CA ASP A 129 34.23 4.82 5.00
C ASP A 129 34.30 5.93 6.07
N ILE A 130 33.17 6.58 6.39
CA ILE A 130 33.09 7.60 7.46
C ILE A 130 32.67 7.02 8.83
N GLY A 131 32.44 5.70 8.92
CA GLY A 131 32.12 5.02 10.18
C GLY A 131 30.74 5.36 10.78
N VAL A 132 29.77 5.79 9.98
CA VAL A 132 28.41 6.09 10.48
C VAL A 132 27.37 5.15 9.89
N HIS A 133 26.23 5.01 10.56
CA HIS A 133 25.16 4.15 10.07
C HIS A 133 24.58 4.68 8.71
N PRO A 134 24.30 3.82 7.71
CA PRO A 134 23.82 4.25 6.38
C PRO A 134 22.53 5.09 6.40
N ALA A 135 21.67 4.90 7.41
CA ALA A 135 20.48 5.72 7.61
C ALA A 135 20.82 7.17 7.98
N THR A 136 21.90 7.40 8.72
CA THR A 136 22.40 8.73 9.08
C THR A 136 22.89 9.46 7.85
N VAL A 137 23.69 8.80 7.00
CA VAL A 137 24.11 9.35 5.70
C VAL A 137 22.91 9.69 4.81
N SER A 138 21.91 8.80 4.75
CA SER A 138 20.69 9.06 3.98
C SER A 138 19.89 10.26 4.50
N ARG A 139 19.93 10.50 5.82
CA ARG A 139 19.31 11.67 6.44
C ARG A 139 20.08 12.95 6.13
N TRP A 140 21.41 12.91 6.16
CA TRP A 140 22.29 14.05 5.86
C TRP A 140 22.25 14.44 4.38
N LEU A 141 22.11 13.46 3.48
CA LEU A 141 21.97 13.69 2.04
C LEU A 141 20.55 14.10 1.61
N ASN A 142 19.58 14.12 2.53
CA ASN A 142 18.23 14.56 2.21
C ASN A 142 18.22 16.09 2.13
N GLY A 143 17.57 16.67 1.12
CA GLY A 143 17.54 18.13 0.90
C GLY A 143 16.92 18.95 2.04
N ALA A 144 16.26 18.29 3.00
CA ALA A 144 15.73 18.88 4.24
C ALA A 144 16.67 18.71 5.45
N ALA A 145 17.92 18.27 5.26
CA ALA A 145 18.88 18.13 6.34
C ALA A 145 19.28 19.49 6.93
N SER A 146 19.53 19.52 8.24
CA SER A 146 20.08 20.69 8.93
C SER A 146 21.47 21.03 8.37
N ARG A 147 21.83 22.34 8.35
CA ARG A 147 23.18 22.78 7.94
C ARG A 147 24.28 22.08 8.73
N ASP A 148 24.10 21.88 10.03
CA ASP A 148 25.04 21.15 10.90
C ASP A 148 25.25 19.69 10.43
N ALA A 149 24.21 19.04 9.90
CA ALA A 149 24.32 17.70 9.34
C ALA A 149 25.08 17.68 8.00
N ALA A 150 24.91 18.70 7.17
CA ALA A 150 25.67 18.86 5.94
C ALA A 150 27.14 19.19 6.23
N ASP A 151 27.41 20.04 7.22
CA ASP A 151 28.75 20.44 7.62
C ASP A 151 29.53 19.24 8.19
N ARG A 152 28.92 18.43 9.07
CA ARG A 152 29.53 17.19 9.57
C ARG A 152 29.84 16.18 8.47
N LEU A 153 28.96 16.08 7.47
CA LEU A 153 29.19 15.24 6.30
C LEU A 153 30.37 15.75 5.45
N MET A 154 30.48 17.07 5.25
CA MET A 154 31.60 17.68 4.52
C MET A 154 32.92 17.53 5.28
N VAL A 155 32.94 17.76 6.59
CA VAL A 155 34.14 17.58 7.43
C VAL A 155 34.63 16.14 7.38
N ALA A 156 33.75 15.16 7.57
CA ALA A 156 34.12 13.74 7.50
C ALA A 156 34.63 13.33 6.11
N ALA A 157 34.02 13.86 5.05
CA ALA A 157 34.49 13.63 3.68
C ALA A 157 35.86 14.30 3.41
N MET A 158 36.08 15.50 3.94
CA MET A 158 37.33 16.25 3.80
C MET A 158 38.49 15.61 4.56
N GLU A 159 38.29 15.21 5.82
CA GLU A 159 39.30 14.50 6.64
C GLU A 159 39.84 13.25 5.94
N LYS A 160 38.97 12.53 5.21
CA LYS A 160 39.37 11.35 4.45
C LYS A 160 40.06 11.70 3.14
N SER A 161 39.59 12.71 2.40
CA SER A 161 40.26 13.18 1.18
C SER A 161 41.68 13.72 1.44
N ALA A 162 41.93 14.21 2.65
CA ALA A 162 43.24 14.68 3.11
C ALA A 162 44.18 13.56 3.57
N GLY A 163 43.77 12.28 3.50
CA GLY A 163 44.68 11.15 3.71
C GLY A 163 45.01 10.82 5.16
N ILE A 164 44.15 11.16 6.14
CA ILE A 164 44.31 10.68 7.52
C ILE A 164 43.83 9.22 7.59
N ASN A 165 44.63 8.29 7.05
CA ASN A 165 44.50 6.88 7.36
C ASN A 165 44.91 6.69 8.83
N ARG A 166 43.93 6.67 9.74
CA ARG A 166 44.12 6.00 11.03
C ARG A 166 44.16 4.50 10.74
N GLU A 167 45.35 4.00 10.45
CA GLU A 167 45.67 2.58 10.54
C GLU A 167 45.38 2.14 11.98
N VAL A 168 44.25 1.45 12.16
CA VAL A 168 44.01 0.67 13.37
C VAL A 168 44.66 -0.68 13.11
N SER A 169 45.87 -0.84 13.64
CA SER A 169 46.59 -2.13 13.74
C SER A 169 45.75 -3.14 14.54
N PRO A 170 45.87 -4.45 14.22
CA PRO A 170 45.02 -5.52 14.71
C PRO A 170 45.09 -5.76 16.23
#